data_AF-A0A2E9A1X8-F1
#
_entry.id   AF-A0A2E9A1X8-F1
#
_cell.length_a   1.000
_cell.length_b   1.000
_cell.length_c   1.000
_cell.angle_alpha   90.00
_cell.angle_beta   90.00
_cell.angle_gamma   90.00
#
_symmetry.space_group_name_H-M   'P 1'
#
loop_
_entity.id
_entity.type
_entity.pdbx_description
1 polymer ?
#
loop_
_entity_poly.entity_id
_entity_poly.type
_entity_poly.pdbx_seq_one_letter_code
_entity_poly.pdbx_strand_id
1 'polypeptide(L)'
;MYIKIYQIVFFIIIFFTKIIAAEAYFDISENNIKIETNFNGKEVIIFGILNDNQETIITIKGPEKNSIIQKKERILGFWFNAKKITYNKIPSIFFIASSDNIKNILPTSTIIKEELSFEYLLENKLSKRNFISDVPLDTWKSNFVRIKKSKDLFKEYIIEKIDNKLFQTRVFFPAKSIPGEYKVNVYQIKNNVILNNKEKIITLKKSGMGSHIYDFAHNHSAAYGFFTIIFAVLSGLLAATLFRRS
;
A
#
# COMPACT_ATOMS: atom_id res chain seq x y z
N MET A 1 -5.25 -52.67 34.23
CA MET A 1 -4.51 -51.39 34.16
C MET A 1 -4.23 -50.90 32.73
N TYR A 2 -3.98 -51.80 31.77
CA TYR A 2 -3.68 -51.46 30.37
C TYR A 2 -4.84 -50.83 29.55
N ILE A 3 -6.09 -51.14 29.87
CA ILE A 3 -7.27 -50.63 29.14
C ILE A 3 -7.49 -49.10 29.30
N LYS A 4 -7.08 -48.51 30.44
CA LYS A 4 -7.17 -47.05 30.65
C LYS A 4 -6.15 -46.25 29.82
N ILE A 5 -5.01 -46.85 29.47
CA ILE A 5 -3.95 -46.20 28.68
C ILE A 5 -4.38 -46.06 27.22
N TYR A 6 -5.01 -47.09 26.63
CA TYR A 6 -5.55 -47.00 25.26
C TYR A 6 -6.65 -45.95 25.13
N GLN A 7 -7.51 -45.78 26.14
CA GLN A 7 -8.54 -44.74 26.13
C GLN A 7 -7.94 -43.33 26.20
N ILE A 8 -6.86 -43.12 26.97
CA ILE A 8 -6.15 -41.83 27.04
C ILE A 8 -5.42 -41.53 25.72
N VAL A 9 -4.78 -42.52 25.10
CA VAL A 9 -4.11 -42.35 23.79
C VAL A 9 -5.13 -42.06 22.68
N PHE A 10 -6.29 -42.73 22.69
CA PHE A 10 -7.37 -42.45 21.74
C PHE A 10 -7.95 -41.03 21.92
N PHE A 11 -8.08 -40.55 23.16
CA PHE A 11 -8.54 -39.19 23.46
C PHE A 11 -7.53 -38.11 23.04
N ILE A 12 -6.22 -38.39 23.14
CA ILE A 12 -5.15 -37.48 22.70
C ILE A 12 -5.06 -37.43 21.17
N ILE A 13 -5.32 -38.54 20.47
CA ILE A 13 -5.31 -38.59 19.00
C ILE A 13 -6.52 -37.82 18.40
N ILE A 14 -7.68 -37.83 19.06
CA ILE A 14 -8.85 -37.05 18.62
C ILE A 14 -8.64 -35.53 18.79
N PHE A 15 -7.86 -35.11 19.80
CA PHE A 15 -7.52 -33.69 19.98
C PHE A 15 -6.47 -33.16 18.98
N PHE A 16 -5.83 -34.05 18.21
CA PHE A 16 -4.87 -33.71 17.15
C PHE A 16 -5.47 -33.78 15.74
N THR A 17 -6.80 -33.70 15.59
CA THR A 17 -7.32 -33.19 14.32
C THR A 17 -6.87 -31.74 14.23
N LYS A 18 -5.72 -31.51 13.57
CA LYS A 18 -5.40 -30.19 13.01
C LYS A 18 -6.68 -29.72 12.34
N ILE A 19 -7.31 -28.70 12.93
CA ILE A 19 -8.24 -27.87 12.19
C ILE A 19 -7.39 -27.34 11.06
N ILE A 20 -7.46 -28.00 9.90
CA ILE A 20 -6.94 -27.47 8.66
C ILE A 20 -7.83 -26.27 8.41
N ALA A 21 -7.38 -25.12 8.90
CA ALA A 21 -7.93 -23.85 8.46
C ALA A 21 -7.76 -23.88 6.94
N ALA A 22 -8.88 -23.92 6.22
CA ALA A 22 -8.89 -23.86 4.76
C ALA A 22 -7.98 -22.69 4.35
N GLU A 23 -7.10 -22.86 3.38
CA GLU A 23 -6.19 -21.78 2.96
C GLU A 23 -6.99 -20.72 2.18
N ALA A 24 -6.65 -19.44 2.34
CA ALA A 24 -7.24 -18.39 1.51
C ALA A 24 -6.67 -18.48 0.09
N TYR A 25 -7.53 -18.76 -0.89
CA TYR A 25 -7.19 -18.81 -2.31
C TYR A 25 -7.64 -17.54 -3.02
N PHE A 26 -6.67 -16.79 -3.55
CA PHE A 26 -6.94 -15.60 -4.35
C PHE A 26 -5.83 -15.38 -5.37
N ASP A 27 -6.12 -14.60 -6.41
CA ASP A 27 -5.14 -14.10 -7.37
C ASP A 27 -5.39 -12.63 -7.75
N ILE A 28 -4.44 -12.09 -8.52
CA ILE A 28 -4.37 -10.71 -8.93
C ILE A 28 -4.22 -10.69 -10.45
N SER A 29 -5.05 -9.89 -11.14
CA SER A 29 -5.04 -9.84 -12.60
C SER A 29 -3.70 -9.37 -13.19
N GLU A 30 -2.96 -8.54 -12.46
CA GLU A 30 -1.64 -8.05 -12.86
C GLU A 30 -0.79 -7.82 -11.61
N ASN A 31 0.30 -8.57 -11.48
CA ASN A 31 1.26 -8.43 -10.38
C ASN A 31 2.47 -7.55 -10.73
N ASN A 32 2.57 -7.06 -11.97
CA ASN A 32 3.65 -6.19 -12.43
C ASN A 32 3.08 -4.99 -13.19
N ILE A 33 3.12 -3.81 -12.58
CA ILE A 33 2.62 -2.57 -13.18
C ILE A 33 3.80 -1.71 -13.62
N LYS A 34 3.79 -1.35 -14.90
CA LYS A 34 4.78 -0.47 -15.53
C LYS A 34 4.32 0.99 -15.46
N ILE A 35 5.17 1.85 -14.89
CA ILE A 35 4.96 3.30 -14.83
C ILE A 35 5.77 3.93 -15.96
N GLU A 36 5.08 4.17 -17.08
CA GLU A 36 5.62 4.85 -18.26
C GLU A 36 5.40 6.37 -18.20
N THR A 37 5.95 7.12 -19.16
CA THR A 37 5.91 8.59 -19.17
C THR A 37 4.49 9.17 -19.21
N ASN A 38 3.53 8.43 -19.74
CA ASN A 38 2.11 8.78 -19.83
C ASN A 38 1.23 8.01 -18.81
N PHE A 39 1.82 7.50 -17.72
CA PHE A 39 1.08 6.72 -16.73
C PHE A 39 -0.02 7.56 -16.03
N ASN A 40 -1.27 7.26 -16.35
CA ASN A 40 -2.46 7.92 -15.77
C ASN A 40 -3.11 7.10 -14.65
N GLY A 41 -2.48 6.01 -14.22
CA GLY A 41 -3.02 5.03 -13.30
C GLY A 41 -3.33 3.70 -13.98
N LYS A 42 -3.66 2.68 -13.18
CA LYS A 42 -3.93 1.32 -13.64
C LYS A 42 -4.95 0.66 -12.72
N GLU A 43 -6.00 0.09 -13.31
CA GLU A 43 -6.91 -0.80 -12.60
C GLU A 43 -6.29 -2.20 -12.49
N VAL A 44 -6.44 -2.82 -11.32
CA VAL A 44 -6.09 -4.21 -11.04
C VAL A 44 -7.28 -4.88 -10.37
N ILE A 45 -7.56 -6.12 -10.77
CA ILE A 45 -8.61 -6.93 -10.20
C ILE A 45 -7.99 -7.93 -9.23
N ILE A 46 -8.51 -7.95 -8.00
CA ILE A 46 -8.18 -8.98 -7.02
C ILE A 46 -9.41 -9.87 -6.88
N PHE A 47 -9.24 -11.17 -7.04
CA PHE A 47 -10.34 -12.12 -7.04
C PHE A 47 -9.94 -13.40 -6.33
N GLY A 48 -10.91 -14.13 -5.78
CA GLY A 48 -10.64 -15.36 -5.05
C GLY A 48 -11.90 -16.09 -4.66
N ILE A 49 -11.74 -17.14 -3.87
CA ILE A 49 -12.83 -18.00 -3.44
C ILE A 49 -13.39 -17.49 -2.11
N LEU A 50 -14.72 -17.43 -2.03
CA LEU A 50 -15.44 -17.22 -0.78
C LEU A 50 -15.68 -18.56 -0.09
N ASN A 51 -15.58 -18.55 1.22
CA ASN A 51 -15.98 -19.66 2.06
C ASN A 51 -17.30 -19.33 2.75
N ASP A 52 -18.18 -20.30 2.89
CA ASP A 52 -19.48 -20.12 3.55
C ASP A 52 -19.31 -19.64 4.99
N ASN A 53 -20.14 -18.66 5.38
CA ASN A 53 -20.15 -18.03 6.70
C ASN A 53 -18.78 -17.45 7.10
N GLN A 54 -18.02 -16.95 6.14
CA GLN A 54 -16.79 -16.19 6.37
C GLN A 54 -16.89 -14.80 5.74
N GLU A 55 -16.37 -13.82 6.46
CA GLU A 55 -16.17 -12.47 5.96
C GLU A 55 -14.77 -12.35 5.35
N THR A 56 -14.61 -11.44 4.39
CA THR A 56 -13.35 -11.24 3.67
C THR A 56 -12.93 -9.78 3.79
N ILE A 57 -11.66 -9.56 4.13
CA ILE A 57 -11.03 -8.24 4.11
C ILE A 57 -9.82 -8.32 3.19
N ILE A 58 -9.65 -7.33 2.32
CA ILE A 58 -8.52 -7.20 1.43
C ILE A 58 -7.81 -5.90 1.79
N THR A 59 -6.48 -5.93 1.91
CA THR A 59 -5.68 -4.71 2.07
C THR A 59 -4.58 -4.65 1.04
N ILE A 60 -4.24 -3.43 0.61
CA ILE A 60 -3.10 -3.16 -0.25
C ILE A 60 -2.26 -2.07 0.40
N LYS A 61 -1.05 -2.42 0.83
CA LYS A 61 -0.11 -1.48 1.44
C LYS A 61 1.10 -1.29 0.52
N GLY A 62 1.29 -0.07 0.05
CA GLY A 62 2.46 0.29 -0.76
C GLY A 62 3.73 0.46 0.08
N PRO A 63 4.87 0.77 -0.56
CA PRO A 63 6.16 0.94 0.12
C PRO A 63 6.06 1.93 1.29
N GLU A 64 6.59 1.54 2.44
CA GLU A 64 6.58 2.35 3.65
C GLU A 64 7.58 3.50 3.56
N LYS A 65 7.18 4.68 4.04
CA LYS A 65 8.07 5.84 4.15
C LYS A 65 7.69 6.74 5.33
N ASN A 66 8.66 7.56 5.74
CA ASN A 66 8.38 8.64 6.68
C ASN A 66 7.48 9.68 5.99
N SER A 67 6.39 10.04 6.65
CA SER A 67 5.41 11.00 6.15
C SER A 67 5.30 12.18 7.12
N ILE A 68 5.20 13.39 6.59
CA ILE A 68 5.12 14.61 7.38
C ILE A 68 3.79 15.31 7.09
N ILE A 69 3.06 15.68 8.14
CA ILE A 69 1.96 16.64 8.06
C ILE A 69 2.43 17.98 8.60
N GLN A 70 2.08 19.05 7.90
CA GLN A 70 2.48 20.40 8.25
C GLN A 70 1.27 21.32 8.27
N LYS A 71 1.25 22.26 9.21
CA LYS A 71 0.28 23.36 9.25
C LYS A 71 1.00 24.66 8.93
N LYS A 72 0.47 25.39 7.96
CA LYS A 72 0.90 26.74 7.64
C LYS A 72 0.30 27.74 8.62
N GLU A 73 1.11 28.68 9.07
CA GLU A 73 0.68 29.80 9.90
C GLU A 73 1.21 31.09 9.28
N ARG A 74 0.46 32.18 9.47
CA ARG A 74 0.84 33.50 8.95
C ARG A 74 1.62 34.25 10.03
N ILE A 75 2.89 34.51 9.78
CA ILE A 75 3.80 35.20 10.70
C ILE A 75 4.32 36.43 9.98
N LEU A 76 4.14 37.62 10.57
CA LEU A 76 4.55 38.90 9.98
C LEU A 76 4.06 39.08 8.52
N GLY A 77 2.84 38.62 8.22
CA GLY A 77 2.25 38.72 6.88
C GLY A 77 2.60 37.59 5.91
N PHE A 78 3.58 36.74 6.20
CA PHE A 78 4.04 35.65 5.33
C PHE A 78 3.59 34.27 5.82
N TRP A 79 3.42 33.33 4.89
CA TRP A 79 3.05 31.95 5.19
C TRP A 79 4.26 31.07 5.45
N PHE A 80 4.35 30.48 6.65
CA PHE A 80 5.42 29.56 7.01
C PHE A 80 4.86 28.19 7.40
N ASN A 81 5.60 27.13 7.10
CA ASN A 81 5.32 25.79 7.63
C ASN A 81 5.77 25.71 9.10
N ALA A 82 5.01 26.35 9.98
CA ALA A 82 5.39 26.56 11.38
C ALA A 82 5.35 25.25 12.22
N LYS A 83 4.32 24.43 12.01
CA LYS A 83 4.07 23.23 12.82
C LYS A 83 4.14 21.97 11.97
N LYS A 84 4.86 20.95 12.44
CA LYS A 84 5.04 19.66 11.75
C LYS A 84 4.95 18.47 12.71
N ILE A 85 4.29 17.41 12.24
CA ILE A 85 4.31 16.07 12.85
C ILE A 85 4.88 15.11 11.82
N THR A 86 5.87 14.31 12.22
CA THR A 86 6.45 13.23 11.43
C THR A 86 5.94 11.89 11.93
N TYR A 87 5.40 11.11 11.01
CA TYR A 87 5.02 9.71 11.21
C TYR A 87 6.00 8.80 10.48
N ASN A 88 6.40 7.70 11.12
CA ASN A 88 7.31 6.72 10.53
C ASN A 88 6.52 5.53 9.98
N LYS A 89 7.13 4.82 9.02
CA LYS A 89 6.58 3.56 8.47
C LYS A 89 5.13 3.70 7.99
N ILE A 90 4.84 4.80 7.28
CA ILE A 90 3.52 5.02 6.72
C ILE A 90 3.51 4.48 5.29
N PRO A 91 2.58 3.58 4.94
CA PRO A 91 2.48 3.07 3.58
C PRO A 91 2.18 4.22 2.62
N SER A 92 2.83 4.20 1.45
CA SER A 92 2.64 5.22 0.41
C SER A 92 1.20 5.27 -0.09
N ILE A 93 0.56 4.10 -0.16
CA ILE A 93 -0.85 3.85 -0.45
C ILE A 93 -1.38 2.86 0.58
N PHE A 94 -2.61 3.06 1.01
CA PHE A 94 -3.34 2.07 1.79
C PHE A 94 -4.76 1.92 1.23
N PHE A 95 -5.01 0.80 0.56
CA PHE A 95 -6.36 0.44 0.13
C PHE A 95 -6.91 -0.65 1.01
N ILE A 96 -8.21 -0.60 1.25
CA ILE A 96 -8.93 -1.64 1.97
C ILE A 96 -10.25 -1.94 1.28
N ALA A 97 -10.59 -3.21 1.14
CA ALA A 97 -11.91 -3.66 0.73
C ALA A 97 -12.42 -4.63 1.79
N SER A 98 -13.73 -4.61 2.04
CA SER A 98 -14.33 -5.47 3.06
C SER A 98 -15.71 -5.94 2.61
N SER A 99 -16.11 -7.14 3.01
CA SER A 99 -17.42 -7.72 2.70
C SER A 99 -18.57 -7.13 3.54
N ASP A 100 -18.24 -6.57 4.70
CA ASP A 100 -19.12 -5.79 5.58
C ASP A 100 -18.30 -4.69 6.30
N ASN A 101 -18.93 -3.84 7.11
CA ASN A 101 -18.23 -2.88 7.95
C ASN A 101 -17.20 -3.59 8.85
N ILE A 102 -15.94 -3.16 8.78
CA ILE A 102 -14.86 -3.83 9.50
C ILE A 102 -15.07 -3.89 11.02
N LYS A 103 -15.76 -2.90 11.60
CA LYS A 103 -16.08 -2.84 13.03
C LYS A 103 -17.10 -3.90 13.46
N ASN A 104 -17.86 -4.46 12.50
CA ASN A 104 -18.76 -5.60 12.71
C ASN A 104 -18.01 -6.94 12.54
N ILE A 105 -16.97 -6.95 11.70
CA ILE A 105 -16.23 -8.17 11.33
C ILE A 105 -15.15 -8.50 12.37
N LEU A 106 -14.42 -7.53 12.90
CA LEU A 106 -13.30 -7.75 13.83
C LEU A 106 -13.39 -6.84 15.06
N PRO A 107 -12.91 -7.27 16.24
CA PRO A 107 -12.81 -6.39 17.38
C PRO A 107 -11.74 -5.31 17.12
N THR A 108 -11.93 -4.13 17.71
CA THR A 108 -11.05 -2.97 17.51
C THR A 108 -9.58 -3.28 17.84
N SER A 109 -9.31 -4.12 18.84
CA SER A 109 -7.96 -4.56 19.18
C SER A 109 -7.27 -5.30 18.04
N THR A 110 -7.98 -6.20 17.35
CA THR A 110 -7.47 -6.90 16.17
C THR A 110 -7.31 -5.95 14.99
N ILE A 111 -8.26 -5.03 14.77
CA ILE A 111 -8.15 -4.01 13.70
C ILE A 111 -6.90 -3.15 13.88
N ILE A 112 -6.59 -2.73 15.11
CA ILE A 112 -5.37 -1.97 15.42
C ILE A 112 -4.13 -2.83 15.20
N LYS A 113 -4.11 -4.05 15.74
CA LYS A 113 -2.97 -4.97 15.68
C LYS A 113 -2.58 -5.31 14.24
N GLU A 114 -3.57 -5.60 13.40
CA GLU A 114 -3.39 -5.96 11.99
C GLU A 114 -3.39 -4.72 11.06
N GLU A 115 -3.50 -3.52 11.65
CA GLU A 115 -3.51 -2.24 10.95
C GLU A 115 -4.52 -2.18 9.79
N LEU A 116 -5.76 -2.62 10.05
CA LEU A 116 -6.84 -2.73 9.06
C LEU A 116 -7.73 -1.49 9.00
N SER A 117 -7.26 -0.32 9.44
CA SER A 117 -8.07 0.90 9.44
C SER A 117 -7.19 2.14 9.27
N PHE A 118 -7.67 3.10 8.49
CA PHE A 118 -7.02 4.41 8.36
C PHE A 118 -6.97 5.18 9.67
N GLU A 119 -8.04 5.06 10.47
CA GLU A 119 -8.20 5.76 11.75
C GLU A 119 -7.12 5.31 12.73
N TYR A 120 -6.86 4.00 12.74
CA TYR A 120 -5.92 3.37 13.68
C TYR A 120 -4.50 3.20 13.13
N LEU A 121 -4.28 3.38 11.82
CA LEU A 121 -2.96 3.20 11.19
C LEU A 121 -1.88 4.10 11.81
N LEU A 122 -2.28 5.28 12.29
CA LEU A 122 -1.35 6.25 12.89
C LEU A 122 -1.10 6.00 14.38
N GLU A 123 -1.81 5.05 15.01
CA GLU A 123 -1.53 4.66 16.38
C GLU A 123 -0.11 4.10 16.46
N ASN A 124 0.67 4.59 17.42
CA ASN A 124 2.07 4.20 17.64
C ASN A 124 3.05 4.51 16.48
N LYS A 125 2.64 5.27 15.46
CA LYS A 125 3.54 5.69 14.34
C LYS A 125 4.11 7.10 14.50
N LEU A 126 3.70 7.85 15.51
CA LEU A 126 4.22 9.20 15.77
C LEU A 126 5.69 9.11 16.16
N SER A 127 6.55 9.82 15.42
CA SER A 127 7.99 9.83 15.68
C SER A 127 8.47 11.15 16.27
N LYS A 128 8.07 12.28 15.68
CA LYS A 128 8.54 13.60 16.09
C LYS A 128 7.47 14.66 15.93
N ARG A 129 7.46 15.62 16.85
CA ARG A 129 6.70 16.87 16.80
C ARG A 129 7.63 18.03 17.15
N ASN A 130 7.50 19.18 16.48
CA ASN A 130 8.34 20.37 16.73
C ASN A 130 7.64 21.47 17.54
N PHE A 131 6.51 21.18 18.17
CA PHE A 131 5.67 22.17 18.83
C PHE A 131 4.90 21.53 19.99
N ILE A 132 4.51 22.34 20.95
CA ILE A 132 3.46 21.99 21.93
C ILE A 132 2.14 22.43 21.31
N SER A 133 1.12 21.56 21.38
CA SER A 133 -0.15 21.73 20.66
C SER A 133 -1.29 21.72 21.64
N ASP A 134 -2.10 22.78 21.64
CA ASP A 134 -3.41 22.78 22.31
C ASP A 134 -4.45 21.98 21.51
N VAL A 135 -4.17 21.76 20.22
CA VAL A 135 -5.01 20.94 19.35
C VAL A 135 -4.74 19.45 19.65
N PRO A 136 -5.79 18.64 19.88
CA PRO A 136 -5.65 17.20 20.11
C PRO A 136 -4.91 16.49 18.98
N LEU A 137 -4.15 15.44 19.31
CA LEU A 137 -3.43 14.65 18.30
C LEU A 137 -4.39 14.03 17.28
N ASP A 138 -5.61 13.68 17.67
CA ASP A 138 -6.61 13.07 16.78
C ASP A 138 -7.08 14.02 15.68
N THR A 139 -7.09 15.32 15.93
CA THR A 139 -7.33 16.33 14.88
C THR A 139 -6.21 16.30 13.83
N TRP A 140 -4.96 16.07 14.23
CA TRP A 140 -3.86 15.92 13.26
C TRP A 140 -3.96 14.61 12.49
N LYS A 141 -4.30 13.51 13.16
CA LYS A 141 -4.51 12.20 12.53
C LYS A 141 -5.63 12.27 11.48
N SER A 142 -6.80 12.78 11.84
CA SER A 142 -7.94 12.92 10.92
C SER A 142 -7.60 13.81 9.71
N ASN A 143 -6.88 14.92 9.93
CA ASN A 143 -6.39 15.77 8.84
C ASN A 143 -5.40 15.04 7.91
N PHE A 144 -4.49 14.22 8.48
CA PHE A 144 -3.57 13.40 7.68
C PHE A 144 -4.33 12.42 6.79
N VAL A 145 -5.26 11.66 7.39
CA VAL A 145 -6.10 10.69 6.66
C VAL A 145 -6.92 11.41 5.59
N ARG A 146 -7.53 12.55 5.89
CA ARG A 146 -8.29 13.36 4.93
C ARG A 146 -7.43 13.79 3.72
N ILE A 147 -6.20 14.25 3.95
CA ILE A 147 -5.28 14.65 2.87
C ILE A 147 -4.85 13.44 2.03
N LYS A 148 -4.71 12.26 2.64
CA LYS A 148 -4.38 11.03 1.91
C LYS A 148 -5.57 10.53 1.08
N LYS A 149 -6.79 10.58 1.63
CA LYS A 149 -8.04 10.27 0.93
C LYS A 149 -8.26 11.21 -0.28
N SER A 150 -8.06 12.52 -0.11
CA SER A 150 -8.22 13.49 -1.21
C SER A 150 -7.18 13.37 -2.34
N LYS A 151 -6.13 12.56 -2.14
CA LYS A 151 -5.11 12.24 -3.15
C LYS A 151 -5.29 10.83 -3.74
N ASP A 152 -6.36 10.14 -3.42
CA ASP A 152 -6.62 8.73 -3.77
C ASP A 152 -5.53 7.76 -3.28
N LEU A 153 -4.76 8.14 -2.25
CA LEU A 153 -3.72 7.28 -1.70
C LEU A 153 -4.29 6.35 -0.63
N PHE A 154 -5.27 6.83 0.13
CA PHE A 154 -6.00 6.04 1.12
C PHE A 154 -7.44 5.90 0.62
N LYS A 155 -7.91 4.68 0.35
CA LYS A 155 -9.20 4.47 -0.30
C LYS A 155 -9.87 3.16 0.13
N GLU A 156 -11.16 3.25 0.37
CA GLU A 156 -12.00 2.08 0.63
C GLU A 156 -12.62 1.62 -0.70
N TYR A 157 -12.63 0.31 -0.91
CA TYR A 157 -13.24 -0.37 -2.04
C TYR A 157 -14.29 -1.37 -1.52
N ILE A 158 -15.14 -1.83 -2.43
CA ILE A 158 -16.17 -2.82 -2.13
C ILE A 158 -15.72 -4.18 -2.62
N ILE A 159 -16.09 -5.24 -1.89
CA ILE A 159 -15.96 -6.61 -2.35
C ILE A 159 -17.27 -7.03 -3.01
N GLU A 160 -17.21 -7.33 -4.29
CA GLU A 160 -18.31 -7.92 -5.06
C GLU A 160 -18.33 -9.43 -4.81
N LYS A 161 -19.50 -10.00 -4.45
CA LYS A 161 -19.70 -11.44 -4.31
C LYS A 161 -20.35 -11.96 -5.59
N ILE A 162 -19.70 -12.89 -6.27
CA ILE A 162 -20.18 -13.53 -7.51
C ILE A 162 -20.69 -14.92 -7.14
N ASP A 163 -22.00 -15.13 -7.33
CA ASP A 163 -22.72 -16.38 -7.03
C ASP A 163 -22.48 -16.93 -5.62
N ASN A 164 -22.13 -16.06 -4.66
CA ASN A 164 -21.67 -16.42 -3.31
C ASN A 164 -20.49 -17.40 -3.25
N LYS A 165 -19.80 -17.63 -4.37
CA LYS A 165 -18.67 -18.57 -4.47
C LYS A 165 -17.34 -17.87 -4.66
N LEU A 166 -17.35 -16.72 -5.33
CA LEU A 166 -16.15 -15.95 -5.61
C LEU A 166 -16.31 -14.54 -5.09
N PHE A 167 -15.19 -13.93 -4.70
CA PHE A 167 -15.12 -12.50 -4.47
C PHE A 167 -14.29 -11.82 -5.54
N GLN A 168 -14.61 -10.57 -5.80
CA GLN A 168 -13.85 -9.70 -6.69
C GLN A 168 -13.79 -8.29 -6.10
N THR A 169 -12.66 -7.61 -6.27
CA THR A 169 -12.57 -6.16 -6.05
C THR A 169 -11.70 -5.53 -7.14
N ARG A 170 -12.14 -4.39 -7.65
CA ARG A 170 -11.42 -3.60 -8.66
C ARG A 170 -10.75 -2.43 -7.95
N VAL A 171 -9.42 -2.43 -7.94
CA VAL A 171 -8.63 -1.40 -7.30
C VAL A 171 -7.91 -0.55 -8.32
N PHE A 172 -7.98 0.77 -8.18
CA PHE A 172 -7.33 1.71 -9.09
C PHE A 172 -6.07 2.30 -8.45
N PHE A 173 -4.91 1.99 -9.02
CA PHE A 173 -3.65 2.62 -8.66
C PHE A 173 -3.56 3.99 -9.34
N PRO A 174 -3.55 5.11 -8.59
CA PRO A 174 -3.52 6.45 -9.17
C PRO A 174 -2.16 6.76 -9.80
N ALA A 175 -2.10 7.77 -10.69
CA ALA A 175 -0.84 8.27 -11.26
C ALA A 175 0.21 8.71 -10.22
N LYS A 176 -0.23 9.05 -9.00
CA LYS A 176 0.64 9.41 -7.86
C LYS A 176 1.28 8.20 -7.16
N SER A 177 0.99 6.98 -7.61
CA SER A 177 1.62 5.75 -7.11
C SER A 177 3.12 5.81 -7.34
N ILE A 178 3.89 5.30 -6.38
CA ILE A 178 5.35 5.32 -6.45
C ILE A 178 5.87 3.93 -6.84
N PRO A 179 7.05 3.83 -7.48
CA PRO A 179 7.69 2.54 -7.68
C PRO A 179 7.97 1.81 -6.36
N GLY A 180 7.87 0.49 -6.37
CA GLY A 180 8.17 -0.41 -5.27
C GLY A 180 7.17 -1.56 -5.15
N GLU A 181 7.26 -2.30 -4.05
CA GLU A 181 6.40 -3.46 -3.76
C GLU A 181 5.17 -3.06 -2.96
N TYR A 182 4.02 -3.58 -3.40
CA TYR A 182 2.72 -3.37 -2.79
C TYR A 182 2.20 -4.71 -2.28
N LYS A 183 2.05 -4.81 -0.97
CA LYS A 183 1.60 -6.01 -0.28
C LYS A 183 0.08 -6.09 -0.32
N VAL A 184 -0.45 -7.10 -0.99
CA VAL A 184 -1.86 -7.43 -1.06
C VAL A 184 -2.14 -8.56 -0.08
N ASN A 185 -2.89 -8.28 0.98
CA ASN A 185 -3.29 -9.28 1.97
C ASN A 185 -4.79 -9.54 1.87
N VAL A 186 -5.18 -10.81 1.81
CA VAL A 186 -6.56 -11.26 1.96
C VAL A 186 -6.70 -11.98 3.28
N TYR A 187 -7.65 -11.55 4.10
CA TYR A 187 -7.99 -12.11 5.40
C TYR A 187 -9.35 -12.79 5.29
N GLN A 188 -9.47 -14.02 5.78
CA GLN A 188 -10.76 -14.67 5.97
C GLN A 188 -11.10 -14.72 7.46
N ILE A 189 -12.29 -14.25 7.80
CA ILE A 189 -12.71 -14.00 9.18
C ILE A 189 -13.97 -14.81 9.47
N LYS A 190 -14.02 -15.44 10.63
CA LYS A 190 -15.22 -16.08 11.15
C LYS A 190 -15.32 -15.84 12.65
N ASN A 191 -16.53 -15.54 13.14
CA ASN A 191 -16.78 -15.29 14.56
C ASN A 191 -15.80 -14.27 15.16
N ASN A 192 -15.55 -13.18 14.43
CA ASN A 192 -14.65 -12.10 14.84
C ASN A 192 -13.16 -12.48 15.02
N VAL A 193 -12.75 -13.64 14.49
CA VAL A 193 -11.38 -14.13 14.51
C VAL A 193 -10.88 -14.35 13.09
N ILE A 194 -9.65 -13.89 12.81
CA ILE A 194 -8.96 -14.16 11.55
C ILE A 194 -8.58 -15.65 11.53
N LEU A 195 -9.18 -16.41 10.63
CA LEU A 195 -8.91 -17.84 10.47
C LEU A 195 -7.62 -18.07 9.69
N ASN A 196 -7.39 -17.26 8.67
CA ASN A 196 -6.20 -17.29 7.84
C ASN A 196 -5.93 -15.91 7.23
N ASN A 197 -4.74 -15.76 6.68
CA ASN A 197 -4.38 -14.67 5.79
C ASN A 197 -3.45 -15.18 4.69
N LYS A 198 -3.56 -14.58 3.50
CA LYS A 198 -2.64 -14.85 2.39
C LYS A 198 -2.13 -13.53 1.82
N GLU A 199 -0.82 -13.46 1.61
CA GLU A 199 -0.15 -12.30 1.02
C GLU A 199 0.30 -12.61 -0.42
N LYS A 200 0.13 -11.63 -1.30
CA LYS A 200 0.75 -11.57 -2.64
C LYS A 200 1.34 -10.17 -2.84
N ILE A 201 2.28 -10.05 -3.78
CA ILE A 201 2.97 -8.79 -4.08
C ILE A 201 2.59 -8.29 -5.47
N ILE A 202 2.23 -7.01 -5.56
CA ILE A 202 2.18 -6.26 -6.82
C ILE A 202 3.44 -5.39 -6.87
N THR A 203 4.18 -5.45 -7.97
CA THR A 203 5.42 -4.70 -8.16
C THR A 203 5.18 -3.57 -9.14
N LEU A 204 5.39 -2.32 -8.71
CA LEU A 204 5.36 -1.14 -9.56
C LEU A 204 6.81 -0.75 -9.94
N LYS A 205 7.11 -0.70 -11.23
CA LYS A 205 8.45 -0.32 -11.73
C LYS A 205 8.33 0.81 -12.75
N LYS A 206 9.29 1.74 -12.72
CA LYS A 206 9.47 2.70 -13.82
C LYS A 206 9.84 1.93 -15.09
N SER A 207 9.33 2.36 -16.23
CA SER A 207 9.68 1.81 -17.54
C SER A 207 9.67 2.90 -18.60
N GLY A 208 10.13 2.56 -19.81
CA GLY A 208 10.24 3.50 -20.93
C GLY A 208 11.62 4.16 -21.06
N MET A 209 11.74 5.09 -22.01
CA MET A 209 13.01 5.73 -22.38
C MET A 209 13.74 6.37 -21.19
N GLY A 210 13.03 7.03 -20.28
CA GLY A 210 13.64 7.62 -19.08
C GLY A 210 14.33 6.59 -18.18
N SER A 211 13.78 5.38 -18.07
CA SER A 211 14.43 4.28 -17.34
C SER A 211 15.68 3.81 -18.07
N HIS A 212 15.62 3.62 -19.38
CA HIS A 212 16.80 3.21 -20.16
C HIS A 212 17.93 4.24 -20.10
N ILE A 213 17.61 5.53 -20.15
CA ILE A 213 18.60 6.61 -19.98
C ILE A 213 19.18 6.57 -18.56
N TYR A 214 18.33 6.43 -17.54
CA TYR A 214 18.78 6.31 -16.14
C TYR A 214 19.71 5.11 -15.95
N ASP A 215 19.32 3.94 -16.47
CA ASP A 215 20.08 2.70 -16.37
C ASP A 215 21.40 2.79 -17.16
N PHE A 216 21.39 3.41 -18.34
CA PHE A 216 22.62 3.68 -19.11
C PHE A 216 23.56 4.64 -18.37
N ALA A 217 23.02 5.70 -17.77
CA ALA A 217 23.79 6.67 -17.00
C ALA A 217 24.40 6.07 -15.72
N HIS A 218 23.74 5.13 -15.06
CA HIS A 218 24.24 4.54 -13.81
C HIS A 218 25.11 3.30 -14.06
N ASN A 219 24.73 2.42 -14.99
CA ASN A 219 25.47 1.19 -15.27
C ASN A 219 26.65 1.41 -16.23
N HIS A 220 26.59 2.44 -17.08
CA HIS A 220 27.65 2.79 -18.05
C HIS A 220 28.00 4.28 -17.96
N SER A 221 28.25 4.77 -16.74
CA SER A 221 28.42 6.20 -16.43
C SER A 221 29.49 6.90 -17.28
N ALA A 222 30.63 6.26 -17.54
CA ALA A 222 31.69 6.83 -18.39
C ALA A 222 31.23 6.98 -19.86
N ALA A 223 30.59 5.96 -20.42
CA ALA A 223 30.08 6.00 -21.79
C ALA A 223 28.95 7.02 -21.94
N TYR A 224 28.06 7.12 -20.94
CA TYR A 224 27.03 8.13 -20.88
C TYR A 224 27.60 9.55 -20.82
N GLY A 225 28.63 9.78 -19.99
CA GLY A 225 29.32 11.07 -19.91
C GLY A 225 29.93 11.47 -21.25
N PHE A 226 30.64 10.56 -21.91
CA PHE A 226 31.23 10.80 -23.23
C PHE A 226 30.16 11.12 -24.29
N PHE A 227 29.10 10.33 -24.36
CA PHE A 227 27.96 10.59 -25.24
C PHE A 227 27.35 11.98 -24.98
N THR A 228 27.18 12.36 -23.72
CA THR A 228 26.62 13.66 -23.32
C THR A 228 27.51 14.83 -23.80
N ILE A 229 28.83 14.70 -23.68
CA ILE A 229 29.79 15.72 -24.17
C ILE A 229 29.67 15.87 -25.68
N ILE A 230 29.70 14.76 -26.43
CA ILE A 230 29.53 14.79 -27.89
C ILE A 230 28.20 15.45 -28.27
N PHE A 231 27.11 15.03 -27.62
CA PHE A 231 25.78 15.55 -27.87
C PHE A 231 25.68 17.06 -27.62
N ALA A 232 26.32 17.56 -26.55
CA ALA A 232 26.36 18.97 -26.23
C ALA A 232 27.14 19.78 -27.28
N VAL A 233 28.30 19.29 -27.72
CA VAL A 233 29.11 19.94 -28.77
C VAL A 233 28.32 20.01 -30.09
N LEU A 234 27.74 18.89 -30.52
CA LEU A 234 26.94 18.84 -31.74
C LEU A 234 25.72 19.76 -31.68
N SER A 235 25.01 19.78 -30.54
CA SER A 235 23.86 20.66 -30.33
C SER A 235 24.25 22.13 -30.37
N GLY A 236 25.40 22.49 -29.77
CA GLY A 236 25.94 23.85 -29.82
C GLY A 236 26.29 24.29 -31.24
N LEU A 237 26.93 23.41 -32.03
CA LEU A 237 27.24 23.67 -33.44
C LEU A 237 25.96 23.82 -34.29
N LEU A 238 24.95 22.96 -34.08
CA LEU A 238 23.67 23.03 -34.77
C LEU A 238 22.92 24.33 -34.44
N ALA A 239 22.86 24.72 -33.16
CA ALA A 239 22.25 25.98 -32.76
C ALA A 239 23.01 27.17 -33.37
N ALA A 240 24.35 27.17 -33.30
CA ALA A 240 25.17 28.23 -33.87
C ALA A 240 24.96 28.36 -35.39
N THR A 241 24.78 27.26 -36.13
CA THR A 241 24.54 27.29 -37.58
C THR A 241 23.12 27.76 -37.94
N LEU A 242 22.09 27.30 -37.22
CA LEU A 242 20.70 27.70 -37.46
C LEU A 242 20.40 29.15 -37.05
N PHE A 243 21.04 29.64 -35.98
CA PHE A 243 20.84 31.01 -35.47
C PHE A 243 21.93 31.99 -35.92
N ARG A 244 22.83 31.58 -36.82
CA ARG A 244 23.77 32.50 -37.45
C ARG A 244 22.96 33.50 -38.29
N ARG A 245 22.81 34.73 -37.79
CA ARG A 245 22.19 35.84 -38.53
C ARG A 245 22.82 35.95 -39.92
N SER A 246 21.98 35.85 -40.95
CA SER A 246 22.22 36.46 -42.26
C SER A 246 22.19 37.97 -42.13
#